data_AF-A0A133UCS4-F1
#
_entry.id   AF-A0A133UCS4-F1
#
_cell.length_a   1.000
_cell.length_b   1.000
_cell.length_c   1.000
_cell.angle_alpha   90.00
_cell.angle_beta   90.00
_cell.angle_gamma   90.00
#
_symmetry.space_group_name_H-M   'P 1'
#
loop_
_entity.id
_entity.type
_entity.pdbx_description
1 polymer ?
#
loop_
_entity_poly.entity_id
_entity_poly.type
_entity_poly.pdbx_seq_one_letter_code
_entity_poly.pdbx_strand_id
1 'polypeptide(L)' 'RDPDIPLDNNHAEQLLRKVVVHRKLWGCIRNEKGKRFVSNTLSCIETWKLQDKNVFQELQKFTS' A
#
# COMPACT_ATOMS: atom_id res chain seq x y z
N ARG A 1 -18.74 -4.86 21.09
CA ARG A 1 -17.41 -5.22 20.57
C ARG A 1 -17.68 -5.92 19.25
N ASP A 2 -17.18 -5.40 18.13
CA ASP A 2 -17.48 -5.97 16.81
C ASP A 2 -16.80 -7.34 16.68
N PRO A 3 -17.54 -8.44 16.49
CA PRO A 3 -16.96 -9.78 16.43
C PRO A 3 -16.11 -9.99 15.16
N ASP A 4 -16.30 -9.16 14.13
CA ASP A 4 -15.65 -9.31 12.83
C ASP A 4 -14.28 -8.63 12.74
N ILE A 5 -13.90 -7.85 13.76
CA ILE A 5 -12.61 -7.15 13.79
C ILE A 5 -11.60 -8.01 14.56
N PRO A 6 -10.50 -8.44 13.92
CA PRO A 6 -9.43 -9.16 14.61
C PRO A 6 -8.90 -8.35 15.79
N LEU A 7 -8.59 -9.03 16.90
CA LEU A 7 -7.95 -8.41 18.06
C LEU A 7 -6.45 -8.16 17.86
N ASP A 8 -5.92 -8.51 16.69
CA ASP A 8 -4.53 -8.33 16.31
C ASP A 8 -4.36 -7.26 15.22
N ASN A 9 -3.15 -6.72 15.14
CA ASN A 9 -2.79 -5.68 14.18
C ASN A 9 -2.13 -6.25 12.91
N ASN A 10 -2.21 -7.57 12.67
CA ASN A 10 -1.42 -8.23 11.62
C ASN A 10 -1.73 -7.63 10.24
N HIS A 11 -3.00 -7.32 10.00
CA HIS A 11 -3.44 -6.69 8.75
C HIS A 11 -2.74 -5.35 8.51
N ALA A 12 -2.75 -4.44 9.50
CA ALA A 12 -2.13 -3.13 9.32
C ALA A 12 -0.60 -3.23 9.26
N GLU A 13 0.03 -4.10 10.06
CA GLU A 13 1.47 -4.29 10.01
C GLU A 13 1.94 -4.86 8.66
N GLN A 14 1.18 -5.79 8.07
CA GLN A 14 1.50 -6.36 6.77
C GLN A 14 1.48 -5.31 5.66
N LEU A 15 0.55 -4.35 5.74
CA LEU A 15 0.48 -3.19 4.83
C LEU A 15 1.69 -2.27 5.03
N LEU A 16 2.02 -1.93 6.28
CA LEU A 16 3.13 -1.03 6.61
C LEU A 16 4.51 -1.63 6.29
N ARG A 17 4.68 -2.95 6.40
CA ARG A 17 5.95 -3.65 6.17
C ARG A 17 6.50 -3.38 4.77
N LYS A 18 5.63 -3.28 3.76
CA LYS A 18 6.00 -2.98 2.38
C LYS A 18 6.60 -1.58 2.25
N VAL A 19 5.98 -0.59 2.89
CA VAL A 19 6.47 0.80 2.93
C VAL A 19 7.87 0.88 3.56
N VAL A 20 8.09 0.16 4.66
CA VAL A 20 9.38 0.13 5.37
C VAL A 20 10.48 -0.49 4.50
N VAL A 21 10.20 -1.61 3.83
CA VAL A 21 11.15 -2.26 2.91
C VAL A 21 11.51 -1.33 1.75
N HIS A 22 10.51 -0.71 1.12
CA HIS A 22 10.76 0.24 0.03
C HIS A 22 11.59 1.45 0.49
N ARG A 23 11.30 2.01 1.68
CA ARG A 23 12.09 3.11 2.24
C ARG A 23 13.55 2.69 2.48
N LYS A 24 13.80 1.46 2.92
CA LYS A 24 15.16 0.93 3.10
C LYS A 24 15.91 0.86 1.76
N LEU A 25 15.25 0.38 0.71
CA LEU A 25 15.82 0.29 -0.63
C LEU A 25 16.10 1.66 -1.26
N TRP A 26 15.20 2.62 -1.08
CA TRP A 26 15.34 3.99 -1.62
C TRP A 26 16.13 4.94 -0.70
N GLY A 27 16.51 4.49 0.50
CA GLY A 27 17.14 5.27 1.56
C GLY A 27 16.17 6.21 2.29
N CYS A 28 15.51 7.12 1.56
CA CYS A 28 14.51 8.02 2.12
C CYS A 28 13.57 8.62 1.07
N ILE A 29 12.41 9.07 1.53
CA ILE A 29 11.49 9.90 0.74
C ILE A 29 11.71 11.35 1.18
N ARG A 30 12.23 12.20 0.28
CA ARG A 30 12.78 13.53 0.64
C ARG A 30 11.81 14.69 0.48
N ASN A 31 10.62 14.47 -0.09
CA ASN A 31 9.65 15.53 -0.36
C ASN A 31 8.20 15.03 -0.23
N GLU A 32 7.29 15.97 0.00
CA GLU A 32 5.86 15.67 0.19
C GLU A 32 5.23 15.07 -1.06
N LYS A 33 5.67 15.47 -2.26
CA LYS A 33 5.19 14.89 -3.52
C LYS A 33 5.48 13.39 -3.60
N GLY A 34 6.70 12.97 -3.29
CA GLY A 34 7.14 11.58 -3.27
C GLY A 34 6.48 10.79 -2.15
N LYS A 35 6.28 11.41 -0.99
CA LYS A 35 5.55 10.78 0.13
C LYS A 35 4.10 10.49 -0.26
N ARG A 36 3.43 11.46 -0.87
CA ARG A 36 2.06 11.30 -1.36
C ARG A 36 1.98 10.26 -2.48
N PHE A 37 2.94 10.26 -3.41
CA PHE A 37 3.03 9.24 -4.46
C PHE A 37 3.15 7.84 -3.88
N VAL A 38 4.13 7.59 -3.00
CA VAL A 38 4.34 6.26 -2.40
C VAL A 38 3.13 5.82 -1.57
N SER A 39 2.56 6.74 -0.77
CA SER A 39 1.37 6.45 0.04
C SER A 39 0.18 6.04 -0.83
N ASN A 40 -0.10 6.80 -1.89
CA ASN A 40 -1.23 6.53 -2.77
C ASN A 40 -1.02 5.22 -3.53
N THR A 41 0.14 5.07 -4.18
CA THR A 41 0.43 3.91 -5.01
C THR A 41 0.40 2.61 -4.22
N LEU A 42 1.05 2.56 -3.05
CA LEU A 42 1.04 1.35 -2.21
C LEU A 42 -0.35 1.07 -1.64
N SER A 43 -1.12 2.09 -1.25
CA SER A 43 -2.50 1.92 -0.79
C SER A 43 -3.40 1.32 -1.88
N CYS A 44 -3.33 1.85 -3.10
CA CYS A 44 -4.09 1.33 -4.24
C CYS A 44 -3.72 -0.12 -4.57
N ILE A 45 -2.40 -0.42 -4.66
CA ILE A 45 -1.91 -1.77 -4.94
C ILE A 45 -2.43 -2.79 -3.91
N GLU A 46 -2.38 -2.45 -2.63
CA GLU A 46 -2.82 -3.36 -1.58
C GLU A 46 -4.34 -3.52 -1.56
N THR A 47 -5.08 -2.44 -1.79
CA THR A 47 -6.54 -2.50 -1.93
C THR A 47 -6.96 -3.42 -3.08
N TRP A 48 -6.29 -3.34 -4.23
CA TRP A 48 -6.60 -4.22 -5.36
C TRP A 48 -6.24 -5.68 -5.10
N LYS A 49 -5.15 -5.96 -4.38
CA LYS A 49 -4.83 -7.33 -3.94
C LYS A 49 -5.89 -7.90 -3.00
N LEU A 50 -6.40 -7.09 -2.06
CA LEU A 50 -7.49 -7.51 -1.16
C LEU A 50 -8.79 -7.80 -1.91
N GLN A 51 -9.01 -7.14 -3.04
CA GLN A 51 -10.16 -7.35 -3.93
C GLN A 51 -9.93 -8.46 -4.97
N ASP A 52 -8.82 -9.19 -4.90
CA ASP A 52 -8.41 -10.21 -5.87
C ASP A 52 -8.33 -9.70 -7.32
N LYS A 53 -7.94 -8.42 -7.49
CA LYS A 53 -7.79 -7.79 -8.80
C LYS A 53 -6.36 -7.85 -9.31
N ASN A 54 -6.22 -7.92 -10.63
CA ASN A 54 -4.93 -7.81 -11.28
C ASN A 54 -4.38 -6.37 -11.16
N VAL A 55 -3.36 -6.20 -10.32
CA VAL A 55 -2.74 -4.89 -10.04
C VAL A 55 -2.24 -4.18 -11.31
N PHE A 56 -1.66 -4.93 -12.25
CA PHE A 56 -1.11 -4.35 -13.48
C PHE A 56 -2.23 -3.78 -14.35
N GLN A 57 -3.32 -4.53 -14.55
CA GLN A 57 -4.49 -4.07 -15.31
C GLN A 57 -5.14 -2.84 -14.65
N GLU A 58 -5.23 -2.79 -13.32
CA GLU A 58 -5.76 -1.62 -12.62
C GLU A 58 -4.86 -0.39 -12.79
N LEU A 59 -3.54 -0.55 -12.73
CA LEU A 59 -2.59 0.54 -12.98
C LEU A 59 -2.69 1.07 -14.41
N GLN A 60 -2.88 0.20 -15.40
CA GLN A 60 -3.01 0.58 -16.81
C GLN A 60 -4.17 1.54 -17.07
N LYS A 61 -5.24 1.51 -16.26
CA LYS A 61 -6.39 2.42 -16.39
C LYS A 61 -6.04 3.89 -16.14
N PHE A 62 -4.90 4.16 -15.51
CA PHE A 62 -4.47 5.51 -15.11
C PHE A 62 -3.24 6.01 -15.86
N THR A 63 -2.79 5.31 -16.91
CA THR A 63 -1.53 5.61 -17.62
C THR A 63 -1.70 6.41 -18.93
N SER A 64 -2.80 7.15 -19.07
CA SER A 64 -3.11 7.99 -20.24
C SER A 64 -2.17 9.17 -20.45
#